data_AF-A0A1I6WQZ7-F1
#
_entry.id   AF-A0A1I6WQZ7-F1
#
_cell.length_a   1.000
_cell.length_b   1.000
_cell.length_c   1.000
_cell.angle_alpha   90.00
_cell.angle_beta   90.00
_cell.angle_gamma   90.00
#
_symmetry.space_group_name_H-M   'P 1'
#
loop_
_entity.id
_entity.type
_entity.pdbx_description
1 polymer ?
#
loop_
_entity_poly.entity_id
_entity_poly.type
_entity_poly.pdbx_seq_one_letter_code
_entity_poly.pdbx_strand_id
1 'polypeptide(L)' 'MAEICITEDQNGRWTVYTAGLVVTDLTREAAEAFAASYHRLTAG' A
#
# COMPACT_ATOMS: atom_id res chain seq x y z
N MET A 1 -2.72 2.00 15.51
CA MET A 1 -2.56 0.90 14.54
C MET A 1 -2.87 1.47 13.18
N ALA A 2 -1.87 1.60 12.30
CA ALA A 2 -2.13 2.07 10.96
C ALA A 2 -2.54 0.87 10.10
N GLU A 3 -3.82 0.81 9.77
CA GLU A 3 -4.32 -0.21 8.85
C GLU A 3 -3.92 0.17 7.43
N ILE A 4 -3.16 -0.71 6.80
CA ILE A 4 -2.80 -0.64 5.40
C ILE A 4 -3.40 -1.84 4.69
N CYS A 5 -4.14 -1.59 3.61
CA CYS A 5 -4.70 -2.63 2.76
C CYS A 5 -4.06 -2.57 1.39
N ILE A 6 -3.67 -3.72 0.87
CA ILE A 6 -3.12 -3.87 -0.46
C ILE A 6 -4.10 -4.71 -1.27
N THR A 7 -4.47 -4.26 -2.45
CA THR A 7 -5.42 -4.97 -3.33
C THR A 7 -4.90 -4.97 -4.76
N GLU A 8 -5.05 -6.11 -5.42
CA GLU A 8 -4.75 -6.28 -6.84
C GLU A 8 -6.04 -6.06 -7.66
N ASP A 9 -5.93 -5.28 -8.73
CA ASP A 9 -6.99 -5.09 -9.72
C ASP A 9 -6.92 -6.17 -10.83
N GLN A 10 -8.00 -6.33 -11.58
CA GLN A 10 -8.10 -7.30 -12.68
C GLN A 10 -7.03 -7.13 -13.78
N ASN A 11 -6.40 -5.96 -13.83
CA ASN A 11 -5.31 -5.64 -14.76
C ASN A 11 -3.90 -5.94 -14.21
N GLY A 12 -3.79 -6.61 -13.05
CA GLY A 12 -2.50 -6.85 -12.38
C GLY A 12 -1.86 -5.60 -11.79
N ARG A 13 -2.64 -4.51 -11.68
CA ARG A 13 -2.24 -3.25 -11.04
C ARG A 13 -2.56 -3.31 -9.57
N TRP A 14 -1.65 -2.80 -8.74
CA TRP A 14 -1.79 -2.84 -7.29
C TRP A 14 -2.24 -1.49 -6.77
N THR A 15 -3.09 -1.52 -5.74
CA THR A 15 -3.58 -0.34 -5.04
C THR A 15 -3.33 -0.50 -3.55
N VAL A 16 -2.80 0.55 -2.93
CA VAL A 16 -2.57 0.62 -1.50
C VAL A 16 -3.53 1.65 -0.90
N TYR A 17 -4.25 1.23 0.13
CA TYR A 17 -5.15 2.05 0.92
C TYR A 17 -4.57 2.26 2.31
N THR A 18 -4.45 3.52 2.73
CA THR A 18 -4.08 3.89 4.10
C THR A 18 -4.99 4.99 4.63
N ALA A 19 -4.84 5.33 5.91
CA ALA A 19 -5.61 6.42 6.52
C ALA A 19 -5.31 7.77 5.84
N GLY A 20 -6.20 8.21 4.96
CA GLY A 20 -6.13 9.50 4.27
C GLY A 20 -5.34 9.51 2.96
N LEU A 21 -4.90 8.36 2.45
CA LEU A 21 -4.19 8.25 1.18
C LEU A 21 -4.57 6.97 0.43
N VAL A 22 -4.74 7.10 -0.88
CA VAL A 22 -4.89 5.97 -1.80
C VAL A 22 -3.83 6.10 -2.88
N VAL A 23 -3.03 5.05 -3.07
CA VAL A 23 -2.00 4.99 -4.11
C VAL A 23 -2.36 3.90 -5.09
N THR A 24 -2.64 4.26 -6.33
CA THR A 24 -3.07 3.35 -7.40
C THR A 24 -1.97 3.14 -8.43
N ASP A 25 -2.19 2.20 -9.35
CA ASP A 25 -1.31 1.92 -10.49
C ASP A 25 0.11 1.52 -10.10
N LEU A 26 0.22 0.75 -9.02
CA LEU A 26 1.49 0.24 -8.54
C LEU A 26 1.81 -1.11 -9.16
N THR A 27 3.10 -1.38 -9.31
CA THR A 27 3.57 -2.77 -9.40
C THR A 27 3.45 -3.42 -8.03
N ARG A 28 3.43 -4.75 -8.00
CA ARG A 28 3.43 -5.52 -6.76
C ARG A 28 4.58 -5.11 -5.83
N GLU A 29 5.79 -5.04 -6.37
CA GLU A 29 7.01 -4.67 -5.62
C GLU A 29 6.89 -3.27 -5.02
N ALA A 30 6.34 -2.31 -5.76
CA ALA A 30 6.13 -0.95 -5.26
C ALA A 30 5.07 -0.90 -4.15
N ALA A 31 3.99 -1.66 -4.27
CA ALA A 31 2.95 -1.75 -3.24
C ALA A 31 3.48 -2.37 -1.94
N GLU A 32 4.25 -3.47 -2.04
CA GLU A 32 4.90 -4.11 -0.89
C GLU A 32 5.94 -3.19 -0.23
N ALA A 33 6.78 -2.52 -1.02
CA ALA A 33 7.79 -1.58 -0.52
C ALA A 33 7.16 -0.35 0.18
N PHE A 34 6.07 0.18 -0.38
CA PHE A 34 5.31 1.25 0.25
C PHE A 34 4.73 0.78 1.59
N ALA A 35 4.13 -0.41 1.62
CA ALA A 35 3.51 -0.91 2.84
C ALA A 35 4.51 -1.15 3.97
N ALA A 36 5.67 -1.72 3.66
CA ALA A 36 6.75 -1.89 4.62
C ALA A 36 7.25 -0.54 5.17
N SER A 37 7.37 0.47 4.31
CA SER A 37 7.81 1.82 4.70
C SER A 37 6.78 2.54 5.57
N TYR A 38 5.50 2.45 5.22
CA TYR A 38 4.40 3.04 5.98
C TYR A 38 4.25 2.39 7.37
N HIS A 39 4.40 1.06 7.45
CA HIS A 39 4.41 0.36 8.74
C HIS A 39 5.56 0.81 9.64
N ARG A 40 6.77 1.04 9.09
CA ARG A 40 7.90 1.57 9.87
C ARG A 40 7.64 2.96 10.44
N LEU A 41 6.99 3.84 9.68
CA LEU A 41 6.65 5.20 10.12
C LEU A 41 5.55 5.24 11.18
N THR A 42 4.62 4.29 11.13
CA THR A 42 3.42 4.29 11.98
C THR A 42 3.52 3.37 13.20
N ALA A 43 4.57 2.54 13.27
CA ALA A 43 4.91 1.74 14.44
C ALA A 43 5.81 2.49 15.45
N GLY A 44 6.19 3.73 15.17
CA GLY A 44 6.97 4.61 16.05
C GLY A 44 6.15 5.39 17.06
#